data_AF-A0AAF0TCW8-F1
#
_entry.id   AF-A0AAF0TCW8-F1
#
_cell.length_a   1.000
_cell.length_b   1.000
_cell.length_c   1.000
_cell.angle_alpha   90.00
_cell.angle_beta   90.00
_cell.angle_gamma   90.00
#
_symmetry.space_group_name_H-M   'P 1'
#
loop_
_entity.id
_entity.type
_entity.pdbx_description
1 polymer ?
#
loop_
_entity_poly.entity_id
_entity_poly.type
_entity_poly.pdbx_seq_one_letter_code
_entity_poly.pdbx_strand_id
1 'polypeptide(L)' 'MTPFVSKSPRLAYLNYRDLDLGITHNGKLSYFEGKVYEIKYLKKENFSRLVKIKTKVDPENFFRNEQSISVHQSG' A
#
# COMPACT_ATOMS: atom_id res chain seq x y z
N MET A 1 -1.38 -0.88 -22.56
CA MET A 1 -1.74 0.32 -21.76
C MET A 1 -2.76 1.12 -22.55
N THR A 2 -3.89 1.50 -21.95
CA THR A 2 -4.95 2.29 -22.61
C THR A 2 -4.65 3.79 -22.53
N PRO A 3 -4.89 4.59 -23.58
CA PRO A 3 -4.37 5.97 -23.68
C PRO A 3 -5.07 7.01 -22.80
N PHE A 4 -6.28 6.75 -22.31
CA PHE A 4 -7.14 7.76 -21.66
C PHE A 4 -7.23 7.65 -20.13
N VAL A 5 -6.31 6.93 -19.49
CA VAL A 5 -6.30 6.75 -18.02
C VAL A 5 -5.08 7.40 -17.40
N SER A 6 -5.11 7.59 -16.07
CA SER A 6 -3.96 8.05 -15.31
C SER A 6 -2.73 7.17 -15.54
N LYS A 7 -1.54 7.78 -15.51
CA LYS A 7 -0.27 7.12 -15.75
C LYS A 7 0.81 7.65 -14.80
N SER A 8 1.73 6.78 -14.43
CA SER A 8 2.90 7.08 -13.58
C SER A 8 2.57 7.77 -12.24
N PRO A 9 1.76 7.15 -11.35
CA PRO A 9 1.19 5.80 -11.43
C PRO A 9 -0.17 5.77 -12.13
N ARG A 10 -0.56 4.58 -12.61
CA ARG A 10 -1.97 4.32 -12.93
C ARG A 10 -2.73 4.23 -11.62
N LEU A 11 -3.53 5.26 -11.33
CA LEU A 11 -4.29 5.39 -10.09
C LEU A 11 -5.44 4.37 -10.03
N ALA A 12 -5.77 3.98 -8.82
CA ALA A 12 -6.87 3.07 -8.51
C ALA A 12 -7.65 3.61 -7.29
N TYR A 13 -8.85 3.09 -7.07
CA TYR A 13 -9.66 3.44 -5.91
C TYR A 13 -9.80 2.23 -4.99
N LEU A 14 -9.45 2.39 -3.72
CA LEU A 14 -9.28 1.28 -2.77
C LEU A 14 -10.55 0.44 -2.59
N ASN A 15 -11.73 1.06 -2.64
CA ASN A 15 -13.00 0.33 -2.50
C ASN A 15 -13.35 -0.54 -3.72
N TYR A 16 -12.70 -0.31 -4.86
CA TYR A 16 -12.65 -1.26 -5.97
C TYR A 16 -11.34 -2.03 -5.89
N ARG A 17 -11.26 -2.93 -4.90
CA ARG A 17 -10.04 -3.72 -4.64
C ARG A 17 -9.65 -4.53 -5.88
N ASP A 18 -8.40 -4.37 -6.29
CA ASP A 18 -7.78 -5.04 -7.44
C ASP A 18 -6.46 -5.69 -6.99
N LEU A 19 -6.48 -7.01 -6.82
CA LEU A 19 -5.32 -7.80 -6.38
C LEU A 19 -4.23 -7.91 -7.46
N ASP A 20 -4.58 -7.69 -8.73
CA ASP A 20 -3.61 -7.71 -9.84
C ASP A 20 -2.65 -6.51 -9.78
N LEU A 21 -2.96 -5.49 -8.96
CA LEU A 21 -2.05 -4.37 -8.71
C LEU A 21 -0.84 -4.74 -7.84
N GLY A 22 -0.90 -5.89 -7.17
CA GLY A 22 0.12 -6.42 -6.26
C GLY A 22 -0.46 -6.80 -4.90
N ILE A 23 0.22 -7.70 -4.19
CA ILE A 23 -0.13 -8.12 -2.83
C ILE A 23 1.12 -8.09 -1.92
N THR A 24 0.90 -8.11 -0.61
CA THR A 24 1.96 -8.26 0.40
C THR A 24 1.91 -9.62 1.08
N HIS A 25 3.08 -10.19 1.35
CA HIS A 25 3.22 -11.44 2.10
C HIS A 25 3.49 -11.20 3.59
N ASN A 26 3.44 -9.94 4.04
CA ASN A 26 3.64 -9.54 5.44
C ASN A 26 5.00 -9.96 6.03
N GLY A 27 6.02 -10.16 5.18
CA GLY A 27 7.39 -10.44 5.60
C GLY A 27 8.21 -9.17 5.86
N LYS A 28 9.53 -9.33 6.01
CA LYS A 28 10.50 -8.22 6.16
C LYS A 28 10.45 -7.20 5.02
N LEU A 29 10.02 -7.63 3.84
CA LEU A 29 9.92 -6.78 2.64
C LEU A 29 8.52 -6.20 2.41
N SER A 30 7.59 -6.40 3.35
CA SER A 30 6.18 -5.99 3.22
C SER A 30 6.00 -4.51 2.87
N TYR A 31 6.84 -3.62 3.39
CA TYR A 31 6.83 -2.19 3.02
C TYR A 31 7.14 -1.96 1.53
N PHE A 32 8.10 -2.69 0.96
CA PHE A 32 8.46 -2.54 -0.44
C PHE A 32 7.43 -3.20 -1.38
N GLU A 33 6.91 -4.36 -1.00
CA GLU A 33 5.80 -5.03 -1.70
C GLU A 33 4.55 -4.15 -1.70
N GLY A 34 4.18 -3.64 -0.53
CA GLY A 34 3.03 -2.77 -0.30
C GLY A 34 3.03 -1.52 -1.16
N LYS A 35 4.19 -0.84 -1.19
CA LYS A 35 4.37 0.44 -1.88
C LYS A 35 3.94 0.41 -3.35
N VAL A 36 4.02 -0.75 -4.01
CA VAL A 36 3.64 -0.93 -5.42
C VAL A 36 2.16 -0.65 -5.67
N TYR A 37 1.27 -1.14 -4.79
CA TYR A 37 -0.18 -0.93 -4.91
C TYR A 37 -0.65 0.27 -4.07
N GLU A 38 -0.05 0.53 -2.90
CA GLU A 38 -0.48 1.60 -1.99
C GLU A 38 -0.36 2.99 -2.62
N ILE A 39 0.71 3.26 -3.39
CA ILE A 39 0.87 4.54 -4.09
C ILE A 39 -0.19 4.74 -5.17
N LYS A 40 -0.70 3.66 -5.79
CA LYS A 40 -1.78 3.74 -6.79
C LYS A 40 -3.12 4.12 -6.14
N TYR A 41 -3.38 3.64 -4.92
CA TYR A 41 -4.60 3.93 -4.18
C TYR A 41 -4.57 5.27 -3.44
N LEU A 42 -3.45 5.58 -2.77
CA LEU A 42 -3.38 6.64 -1.77
C LEU A 42 -2.66 7.89 -2.27
N LYS A 43 -1.91 7.79 -3.38
CA LYS A 43 -0.86 8.73 -3.78
C LYS A 43 0.29 8.77 -2.75
N LYS A 44 1.48 9.17 -3.19
CA LYS A 44 2.73 9.11 -2.40
C LYS A 44 2.64 9.87 -1.06
N GLU A 45 1.96 11.01 -1.06
CA GLU A 45 1.83 11.87 0.13
C GLU A 45 0.99 11.20 1.23
N ASN A 46 -0.22 10.73 0.92
CA ASN A 46 -1.06 10.08 1.93
C ASN A 46 -0.52 8.71 2.32
N PHE A 47 0.06 7.96 1.38
CA PHE A 47 0.75 6.71 1.67
C PHE A 47 1.76 6.89 2.81
N SER A 48 2.64 7.88 2.70
CA SER A 48 3.70 8.13 3.70
C SER A 48 3.13 8.48 5.08
N ARG A 49 2.01 9.23 5.11
CA ARG A 49 1.32 9.57 6.36
C ARG A 49 0.62 8.36 6.97
N LEU A 50 -0.03 7.54 6.15
CA LEU A 50 -0.79 6.39 6.61
C LEU A 50 0.11 5.26 7.11
N VAL A 51 1.26 5.02 6.49
CA VAL A 51 2.27 4.08 7.03
C VAL A 51 2.73 4.51 8.42
N LYS A 52 3.02 5.80 8.63
CA LYS A 52 3.40 6.32 9.96
C LYS A 52 2.31 6.09 11.00
N ILE A 53 1.05 6.36 10.64
CA ILE A 53 -0.09 6.13 11.55
C ILE A 53 -0.23 4.63 11.84
N LYS A 54 -0.26 3.78 10.80
CA LYS A 54 -0.39 2.33 10.90
C LYS A 54 0.70 1.73 11.80
N THR A 55 1.95 2.17 11.64
CA THR A 55 3.08 1.74 12.47
C THR A 55 2.90 2.12 13.94
N LYS A 56 2.28 3.27 14.23
CA LYS A 56 2.04 3.72 15.60
C LYS A 56 0.86 3.02 16.26
N VAL A 57 -0.22 2.77 15.52
CA VAL A 57 -1.48 2.25 16.08
C VAL A 57 -1.58 0.72 16.05
N ASP A 58 -0.83 0.08 15.16
CA ASP A 58 -0.76 -1.37 15.01
C ASP A 58 0.68 -1.82 14.69
N PRO A 59 1.61 -1.70 15.64
CA PRO A 59 3.04 -1.97 15.43
C PRO A 59 3.33 -3.44 15.09
N GLU A 60 2.53 -4.38 15.60
CA GLU A 60 2.66 -5.81 15.31
C GLU A 60 1.99 -6.20 13.98
N ASN A 61 1.37 -5.24 13.29
CA ASN A 61 0.66 -5.42 12.05
C ASN A 61 -0.39 -6.55 12.14
N PHE A 62 -1.18 -6.55 13.22
CA PHE A 62 -2.24 -7.53 13.48
C PHE A 62 -3.40 -7.37 12.50
N PHE A 63 -3.83 -6.13 12.25
CA PHE A 63 -4.93 -5.83 11.32
C PHE A 63 -4.41 -5.74 9.89
N ARG A 64 -4.33 -6.89 9.21
CA ARG A 64 -3.74 -7.00 7.88
C ARG A 64 -4.56 -7.86 6.92
N ASN A 65 -4.34 -7.62 5.64
CA ASN A 65 -4.82 -8.44 4.53
C ASN A 65 -3.81 -8.35 3.36
N GLU A 66 -4.15 -8.91 2.21
CA GLU A 66 -3.26 -8.98 1.03
C GLU A 66 -2.85 -7.60 0.50
N GLN A 67 -3.59 -6.54 0.82
CA GLN A 67 -3.32 -5.17 0.41
C GLN A 67 -3.44 -4.16 1.58
N SER A 68 -3.18 -4.59 2.81
CA SER A 68 -3.24 -3.68 3.96
C SER A 68 -2.10 -2.67 3.92
N ILE A 69 -2.28 -1.58 4.67
CA ILE A 69 -1.23 -0.57 4.82
C ILE A 69 -0.04 -1.20 5.54
N SER A 70 1.14 -1.05 4.95
CA SER A 70 2.39 -1.58 5.48
C SER A 70 2.81 -0.84 6.75
N VAL A 71 3.42 -1.56 7.69
CA VAL A 71 4.12 -0.96 8.83
C VAL A 71 5.58 -0.68 8.45
N HIS A 72 6.14 0.41 8.96
CA HIS A 72 7.57 0.62 8.91
C HIS A 72 8.21 -0.26 9.99
N GLN A 73 9.09 -1.18 9.60
CA GLN A 73 9.88 -1.91 10.60
C GLN A 73 10.86 -0.90 11.22
N SER A 74 10.62 -0.50 12.46
CA SER A 74 11.66 0.04 13.32
C SER A 74 12.61 -1.12 13.60
N GLY A 75 13.79 -1.07 12.97
CA GLY A 75 14.90 -1.96 13.32
C GLY A 75 15.40 -1.69 14.72
#